data_AF-A0A9X4EDM5-F1
#
_entry.id   AF-A0A9X4EDM5-F1
#
_cell.length_a   1.000
_cell.length_b   1.000
_cell.length_c   1.000
_cell.angle_alpha   90.00
_cell.angle_beta   90.00
_cell.angle_gamma   90.00
#
_symmetry.space_group_name_H-M   'P 1'
#
loop_
_entity.id
_entity.type
_entity.pdbx_description
1 polymer ?
#
loop_
_entity_poly.entity_id
_entity_poly.type
_entity_poly.pdbx_seq_one_letter_code
_entity_poly.pdbx_strand_id
1 'polypeptide(L)'
;MLRGFVDRVSRSLVCGWAADTDNPDQAIEVVIRLNGYDLGVVLANRERDDLRATGEFGGGRHGFVYRFDYPIPLNLIGEITVEFLEDRSILPPGPSKILAVPETESHSGAQDARQGRPNLLLMTTMGRSGGTMVMEKIGTNPEVILADVYPYETRVLAYYAAAYRALISPADHSNSINPDDLMKSNLRLGFNPYFHSDQEWRYDQPEFMYDFFEITAARHLAQSFRDLVSEYYERRATLVGKKPRYFIEKCGVDDPARHIGRAIFPDARELVLLRHPRDVICSQMAFWGSDFHGALMGMAVATEAMMLIKQSGRSDTFFVRYEDIIATPDVCANDVARFLGVGTPINFESSGREGIRAVHATTKSAADSVSRWRKDLNAFQISECRRVLGKYEEYFGYGD
;
A
#
# COMPACT_ATOMS: atom_id res chain seq x y z
N MET A 1 -1.90 33.46 -18.33
CA MET A 1 -1.16 33.39 -17.07
C MET A 1 -1.83 32.36 -16.16
N LEU A 2 -1.03 31.45 -15.61
CA LEU A 2 -1.52 30.43 -14.69
C LEU A 2 -1.99 31.06 -13.37
N ARG A 3 -3.20 30.69 -12.95
CA ARG A 3 -3.83 31.08 -11.68
C ARG A 3 -4.49 29.85 -11.08
N GLY A 4 -4.48 29.77 -9.75
CA GLY A 4 -5.06 28.64 -9.05
C GLY A 4 -5.12 28.89 -7.56
N PHE A 5 -5.81 27.99 -6.88
CA PHE A 5 -5.92 28.00 -5.42
C PHE A 5 -6.21 26.58 -4.93
N VAL A 6 -5.57 26.20 -3.82
CA VAL A 6 -5.89 24.98 -3.09
C VAL A 6 -6.96 25.32 -2.06
N ASP A 7 -8.17 24.80 -2.27
CA ASP A 7 -9.30 25.05 -1.38
C ASP A 7 -9.18 24.23 -0.10
N ARG A 8 -8.71 22.98 -0.20
CA ARG A 8 -8.68 22.04 0.92
C ARG A 8 -7.57 21.00 0.77
N VAL A 9 -6.90 20.73 1.89
CA VAL A 9 -6.02 19.58 2.08
C VAL A 9 -6.53 18.80 3.29
N SER A 10 -6.90 17.54 3.09
CA SER A 10 -7.29 16.61 4.15
C SER A 10 -6.40 15.37 4.13
N ARG A 11 -6.68 14.39 5.00
CA ARG A 11 -5.96 13.12 5.00
C ARG A 11 -6.36 12.22 3.83
N SER A 12 -7.50 12.46 3.19
CA SER A 12 -8.01 11.61 2.11
C SER A 12 -8.00 12.26 0.73
N LEU A 13 -7.93 13.59 0.65
CA LEU A 13 -7.93 14.30 -0.63
C LEU A 13 -7.23 15.66 -0.59
N VAL A 14 -6.98 16.17 -1.79
CA VAL A 14 -6.61 17.57 -2.06
C VAL A 14 -7.54 18.09 -3.14
N CYS A 15 -8.15 19.26 -2.94
CA CYS A 15 -8.98 19.89 -3.97
C CYS A 15 -8.71 21.39 -4.07
N GLY A 16 -9.05 21.93 -5.24
CA GLY A 16 -8.77 23.30 -5.61
C GLY A 16 -9.22 23.60 -7.03
N TRP A 17 -8.65 24.66 -7.60
CA TRP A 17 -8.79 24.99 -9.00
C TRP A 17 -7.48 25.50 -9.61
N ALA A 18 -7.36 25.34 -10.92
CA ALA A 18 -6.23 25.78 -11.72
C ALA A 18 -6.71 26.16 -13.12
N ALA A 19 -6.33 27.33 -13.61
CA ALA A 19 -6.74 27.88 -14.90
C ALA A 19 -5.62 28.68 -15.55
N ASP A 20 -5.64 28.79 -16.88
CA ASP A 20 -4.81 29.73 -17.63
C ASP A 20 -5.68 30.87 -18.17
N THR A 21 -5.43 32.10 -17.73
CA THR A 21 -6.17 33.27 -18.22
C THR A 21 -5.91 33.59 -19.69
N ASP A 22 -4.78 33.13 -20.25
CA ASP A 22 -4.46 33.39 -21.66
C ASP A 22 -5.16 32.37 -22.57
N ASN A 23 -5.50 31.20 -22.02
CA ASN A 23 -6.22 30.11 -22.69
C ASN A 23 -7.41 29.67 -21.80
N PRO A 24 -8.47 30.50 -21.66
CA PRO A 24 -9.48 30.37 -20.59
C PRO A 24 -10.36 29.11 -20.64
N ASP A 25 -10.37 28.38 -21.77
CA ASP A 25 -11.09 27.11 -21.92
C ASP A 25 -10.17 25.88 -21.84
N GLN A 26 -8.85 26.08 -21.68
CA GLN A 26 -7.88 24.99 -21.55
C GLN A 26 -7.90 24.42 -20.13
N ALA A 27 -8.02 23.10 -20.02
CA ALA A 27 -7.87 22.41 -18.75
C ALA A 27 -6.38 22.33 -18.36
N ILE A 28 -6.09 22.55 -17.08
CA ILE A 28 -4.73 22.65 -16.55
C ILE A 28 -4.38 21.44 -15.70
N GLU A 29 -3.19 20.90 -15.87
CA GLU A 29 -2.68 19.81 -15.03
C GLU A 29 -1.92 20.36 -13.82
N VAL A 30 -2.21 19.80 -12.65
CA VAL A 30 -1.46 20.06 -11.42
C VAL A 30 -0.90 18.76 -10.87
N VAL A 31 0.22 18.85 -10.17
CA VAL A 31 0.88 17.73 -9.50
C VAL A 31 0.74 17.87 -7.99
N ILE A 32 0.34 16.78 -7.34
CA ILE A 32 0.25 16.69 -5.88
C ILE A 32 1.52 16.06 -5.34
N ARG A 33 2.16 16.71 -4.37
CA ARG A 33 3.39 16.21 -3.75
C ARG A 33 3.19 16.02 -2.25
N LEU A 34 3.71 14.92 -1.69
CA LEU A 34 3.76 14.67 -0.25
C LEU A 34 5.21 14.53 0.18
N ASN A 35 5.65 15.38 1.11
CA ASN A 35 7.03 15.40 1.61
C ASN A 35 8.08 15.47 0.48
N GLY A 36 7.77 16.22 -0.58
CA GLY A 36 8.63 16.39 -1.76
C GLY A 36 8.55 15.29 -2.82
N TYR A 37 7.74 14.24 -2.62
CA TYR A 37 7.54 13.19 -3.61
C TYR A 37 6.27 13.44 -4.42
N ASP A 38 6.36 13.39 -5.75
CA ASP A 38 5.22 13.47 -6.66
C ASP A 38 4.32 12.24 -6.43
N LEU A 39 3.09 12.47 -5.96
CA LEU A 39 2.10 11.43 -5.73
C LEU A 39 1.26 11.15 -6.98
N GLY A 40 0.95 12.19 -7.74
CA GLY A 40 0.16 12.06 -8.96
C GLY A 40 -0.16 13.38 -9.62
N VAL A 41 -0.60 13.30 -10.87
CA VAL A 41 -1.06 14.44 -11.69
C VAL A 41 -2.59 14.37 -11.78
N VAL A 42 -3.25 15.51 -11.64
CA VAL A 42 -4.70 15.65 -11.81
C VAL A 42 -5.01 16.77 -12.79
N LEU A 43 -5.92 16.47 -13.72
CA LEU A 43 -6.44 17.45 -14.67
C LEU A 43 -7.55 18.27 -14.00
N ALA A 44 -7.39 19.59 -13.98
CA ALA A 44 -8.38 20.53 -13.51
C ALA A 44 -9.43 20.79 -14.59
N ASN A 45 -10.45 19.92 -14.64
CA ASN A 45 -11.52 19.95 -15.64
C ASN A 45 -12.93 19.85 -15.04
N ARG A 46 -13.05 19.94 -13.71
CA ARG A 46 -14.34 19.87 -13.02
C ARG A 46 -15.05 21.23 -13.06
N GLU A 47 -16.37 21.20 -13.17
CA GLU A 47 -17.19 22.41 -13.17
C GLU A 47 -17.10 23.16 -11.84
N ARG A 48 -16.99 24.48 -11.93
CA ARG A 48 -16.91 25.44 -10.82
C ARG A 48 -17.78 26.64 -11.17
N ASP A 49 -19.02 26.63 -10.68
CA ASP A 49 -20.00 27.70 -10.98
C ASP A 49 -19.55 29.07 -10.49
N ASP A 50 -18.83 29.12 -9.37
CA ASP A 50 -18.21 30.32 -8.82
C ASP A 50 -17.17 30.90 -9.79
N LEU A 51 -16.32 30.06 -10.40
CA LEU A 51 -15.34 30.49 -11.41
C LEU A 51 -16.01 30.88 -12.72
N ARG A 52 -17.03 30.12 -13.15
CA ARG A 52 -17.82 30.46 -14.34
C ARG A 52 -18.48 31.83 -14.20
N ALA A 53 -19.01 32.15 -13.02
CA ALA A 53 -19.68 33.42 -12.75
C ALA A 53 -18.75 34.64 -12.84
N THR A 54 -17.44 34.46 -12.70
CA THR A 54 -16.46 35.56 -12.86
C THR A 54 -16.33 36.03 -14.31
N GLY A 55 -16.59 35.16 -15.28
CA GLY A 55 -16.33 35.42 -16.70
C GLY A 55 -14.85 35.46 -17.11
N GLU A 56 -13.91 35.35 -16.16
CA GLU A 56 -12.47 35.38 -16.43
C GLU A 56 -11.93 34.03 -16.95
N PHE A 57 -12.59 32.93 -16.58
CA PHE A 57 -12.09 31.56 -16.77
C PHE A 57 -12.96 30.73 -17.72
N GLY A 58 -13.43 31.34 -18.81
CA GLY A 58 -14.14 30.64 -19.90
C GLY A 58 -15.35 29.83 -19.40
N GLY A 59 -15.44 28.57 -19.82
CA GLY A 59 -16.52 27.66 -19.43
C GLY A 59 -16.57 27.26 -17.93
N GLY A 60 -15.61 27.68 -17.11
CA GLY A 60 -15.59 27.40 -15.67
C GLY A 60 -15.25 25.96 -15.28
N ARG A 61 -14.64 25.18 -16.19
CA ARG A 61 -14.20 23.80 -15.95
C ARG A 61 -12.76 23.75 -15.46
N HIS A 62 -12.52 24.31 -14.29
CA HIS A 62 -11.16 24.53 -13.75
C HIS A 62 -10.94 23.91 -12.37
N GLY A 63 -11.89 23.15 -11.84
CA GLY A 63 -11.76 22.47 -10.56
C GLY A 63 -10.97 21.17 -10.66
N PHE A 64 -10.22 20.82 -9.62
CA PHE A 64 -9.58 19.51 -9.47
C PHE A 64 -9.89 18.89 -8.11
N VAL A 65 -9.91 17.55 -8.07
CA VAL A 65 -9.96 16.76 -6.83
C VAL A 65 -9.01 15.59 -7.01
N TYR A 66 -7.96 15.54 -6.21
CA TYR A 66 -7.06 14.41 -6.09
C TYR A 66 -7.42 13.60 -4.84
N ARG A 67 -7.67 12.31 -4.99
CA ARG A 67 -7.93 11.39 -3.87
C ARG A 67 -6.70 10.54 -3.64
N PHE A 68 -6.26 10.42 -2.40
CA PHE A 68 -5.21 9.45 -2.07
C PHE A 68 -5.78 8.04 -2.17
N ASP A 69 -5.03 7.11 -2.77
CA ASP A 69 -5.42 5.70 -2.82
C ASP A 69 -5.69 5.13 -1.41
N TYR A 70 -4.86 5.57 -0.45
CA TYR A 70 -5.03 5.30 0.97
C TYR A 70 -4.95 6.62 1.75
N PRO A 71 -5.85 6.84 2.71
CA PRO A 71 -5.77 8.01 3.58
C PRO A 71 -4.41 8.09 4.30
N ILE A 72 -3.90 9.31 4.45
CA ILE A 72 -2.66 9.60 5.16
C ILE A 72 -2.79 9.13 6.62
N PRO A 73 -1.90 8.24 7.11
CA PRO A 73 -2.01 7.66 8.45
C PRO A 73 -2.04 8.69 9.59
N LEU A 74 -2.83 8.44 10.62
CA LEU A 74 -3.03 9.36 11.75
C LEU A 74 -1.73 9.79 12.43
N ASN A 75 -0.73 8.92 12.49
CA ASN A 75 0.57 9.18 13.10
C ASN A 75 1.58 9.86 12.15
N LEU A 76 1.23 10.10 10.88
CA LEU A 76 2.11 10.76 9.92
C LEU A 76 1.99 12.28 10.04
N ILE A 77 3.14 12.95 10.10
CA ILE A 77 3.28 14.37 9.78
C ILE A 77 3.64 14.46 8.30
N GLY A 78 2.80 15.16 7.53
CA GLY A 78 2.98 15.33 6.09
C GLY A 78 2.96 16.80 5.68
N GLU A 79 3.69 17.14 4.64
CA GLU A 79 3.57 18.41 3.94
C GLU A 79 3.08 18.14 2.51
N ILE A 80 1.93 18.70 2.18
CA ILE A 80 1.33 18.64 0.85
C ILE A 80 1.66 19.91 0.09
N THR A 81 2.19 19.76 -1.12
CA THR A 81 2.41 20.87 -2.06
C THR A 81 1.65 20.56 -3.35
N VAL A 82 0.98 21.57 -3.90
CA VAL A 82 0.33 21.50 -5.21
C VAL A 82 1.05 22.44 -6.15
N GLU A 83 1.51 21.93 -7.29
CA GLU A 83 2.25 22.72 -8.28
C GLU A 83 1.55 22.61 -9.64
N PHE A 84 1.66 23.65 -10.46
CA PHE A 84 1.32 23.52 -11.89
C PHE A 84 2.31 22.54 -12.53
N LEU A 85 1.81 21.59 -13.33
CA LEU A 85 2.71 20.63 -13.97
C LEU A 85 3.67 21.31 -14.96
N GLU A 86 3.18 22.35 -15.63
CA GLU A 86 3.88 23.07 -16.71
C GLU A 86 5.17 23.74 -16.22
N ASP A 87 5.10 24.58 -15.18
CA ASP A 87 6.22 25.41 -14.73
C ASP A 87 6.69 25.10 -13.30
N ARG A 88 6.04 24.14 -12.62
CA ARG A 88 6.28 23.76 -11.21
C ARG A 88 6.10 24.91 -10.21
N SER A 89 5.42 25.98 -10.58
CA SER A 89 5.05 27.04 -9.64
C SER A 89 3.99 26.53 -8.66
N ILE A 90 4.10 26.95 -7.40
CA ILE A 90 3.26 26.45 -6.31
C ILE A 90 1.92 27.19 -6.31
N LEU A 91 0.81 26.45 -6.21
CA LEU A 91 -0.52 27.03 -6.04
C LEU A 91 -0.65 27.67 -4.65
N PRO A 92 -1.22 28.88 -4.54
CA PRO A 92 -1.64 29.45 -3.26
C PRO A 92 -2.59 28.51 -2.49
N PRO A 93 -2.55 28.48 -1.15
CA PRO A 93 -1.76 29.34 -0.26
C PRO A 93 -0.30 28.88 -0.08
N GLY A 94 0.16 27.83 -0.77
CA GLY A 94 1.46 27.22 -0.60
C GLY A 94 1.39 25.87 0.15
N PRO A 95 2.54 25.35 0.61
CA PRO A 95 2.60 24.06 1.28
C PRO A 95 1.70 23.98 2.51
N SER A 96 0.95 22.89 2.63
CA SER A 96 -0.02 22.65 3.70
C SER A 96 0.41 21.48 4.57
N LYS A 97 0.41 21.67 5.90
CA LYS A 97 0.84 20.63 6.84
C LYS A 97 -0.34 19.81 7.34
N ILE A 98 -0.19 18.49 7.26
CA ILE A 98 -1.03 17.51 7.94
C ILE A 98 -0.29 17.11 9.22
N LEU A 99 -0.87 17.45 10.36
CA LEU A 99 -0.30 17.15 11.67
C LEU A 99 -0.64 15.73 12.09
N ALA A 100 0.29 15.06 12.78
CA ALA A 100 0.00 13.81 13.45
C ALA A 100 -1.07 14.02 14.51
N VAL A 101 -2.01 13.09 14.58
CA VAL A 101 -3.04 13.04 15.61
C VAL A 101 -2.43 12.33 16.82
N PRO A 102 -2.37 12.99 18.00
CA PRO A 102 -1.88 12.35 19.21
C PRO A 102 -2.67 11.08 19.52
N GLU A 103 -1.99 10.03 19.97
CA GLU A 103 -2.68 8.93 20.62
C GLU A 103 -3.36 9.50 21.88
N THR A 104 -4.67 9.31 22.02
CA THR A 104 -5.34 9.57 23.29
C THR A 104 -4.66 8.73 24.35
N GLU A 105 -4.25 9.33 25.47
CA GLU A 105 -3.73 8.62 26.64
C GLU A 105 -4.70 7.51 27.00
N SER A 106 -4.40 6.30 26.55
CA SER A 106 -5.20 5.14 26.90
C SER A 106 -5.06 4.98 28.41
N HIS A 107 -6.18 4.92 29.13
CA HIS A 107 -6.18 4.58 30.55
C HIS A 107 -5.18 3.42 30.75
N SER A 108 -4.26 3.60 31.70
CA SER A 108 -3.04 2.78 31.90
C SER A 108 -3.25 1.25 31.77
N GLY A 109 -4.44 0.74 32.05
CA GLY A 109 -4.80 -0.67 31.83
C GLY A 109 -4.75 -1.18 30.38
N ALA A 110 -4.89 -0.34 29.36
CA ALA A 110 -4.84 -0.76 27.95
C ALA A 110 -3.42 -0.83 27.37
N GLN A 111 -2.43 -0.18 27.98
CA GLN A 111 -1.01 -0.38 27.63
C GLN A 111 -0.47 -1.68 28.26
N ASP A 112 -0.86 -2.00 29.48
CA ASP A 112 -0.53 -3.28 30.12
C ASP A 112 -1.18 -4.49 29.41
N ALA A 113 -2.41 -4.37 28.94
CA ALA A 113 -3.09 -5.43 28.16
C ALA A 113 -2.45 -5.71 26.78
N ARG A 114 -1.62 -4.79 26.28
CA ARG A 114 -0.88 -4.95 25.01
C ARG A 114 0.45 -5.67 25.19
N GLN A 115 0.97 -5.76 26.42
CA GLN A 115 2.21 -6.51 26.68
C GLN A 115 2.00 -8.01 26.45
N GLY A 116 2.76 -8.58 25.53
CA GLY A 116 2.76 -10.01 25.23
C GLY A 116 1.86 -10.45 24.07
N ARG A 117 1.12 -9.54 23.44
CA ARG A 117 0.39 -9.82 22.19
C ARG A 117 1.35 -9.90 21.00
N PRO A 118 1.15 -10.83 20.04
CA PRO A 118 1.96 -10.85 18.84
C PRO A 118 1.71 -9.59 18.00
N ASN A 119 2.78 -8.98 17.51
CA ASN A 119 2.71 -7.82 16.63
C ASN A 119 2.65 -8.24 15.16
N LEU A 120 2.29 -7.31 14.27
CA LEU A 120 2.21 -7.56 12.84
C LEU A 120 3.61 -7.65 12.20
N LEU A 121 3.86 -8.74 11.50
CA LEU A 121 4.92 -8.86 10.48
C LEU A 121 4.27 -8.92 9.09
N LEU A 122 4.49 -7.90 8.27
CA LEU A 122 4.09 -7.90 6.86
C LEU A 122 5.15 -8.57 6.00
N MET A 123 4.73 -9.43 5.08
CA MET A 123 5.56 -9.97 4.01
C MET A 123 5.11 -9.38 2.67
N THR A 124 5.80 -8.35 2.21
CA THR A 124 5.46 -7.64 0.96
C THR A 124 6.15 -8.30 -0.23
N THR A 125 5.39 -8.58 -1.28
CA THR A 125 5.87 -9.29 -2.48
C THR A 125 5.34 -8.67 -3.77
N MET A 126 6.02 -8.88 -4.90
CA MET A 126 5.54 -8.50 -6.24
C MET A 126 4.60 -9.55 -6.89
N GLY A 127 4.16 -10.55 -6.10
CA GLY A 127 3.60 -11.79 -6.65
C GLY A 127 4.67 -12.63 -7.34
N ARG A 128 4.60 -13.96 -7.22
CA ARG A 128 5.55 -14.92 -7.84
C ARG A 128 7.04 -14.72 -7.47
N SER A 129 7.35 -13.90 -6.45
CA SER A 129 8.73 -13.66 -5.97
C SER A 129 9.26 -14.73 -5.00
N GLY A 130 8.54 -15.85 -4.81
CA GLY A 130 8.91 -16.88 -3.84
C GLY A 130 8.29 -16.70 -2.45
N GLY A 131 7.34 -15.77 -2.29
CA GLY A 131 6.72 -15.45 -1.00
C GLY A 131 6.15 -16.65 -0.25
N THR A 132 5.51 -17.61 -0.93
CA THR A 132 4.96 -18.82 -0.29
C THR A 132 6.05 -19.66 0.39
N MET A 133 7.22 -19.81 -0.26
CA MET A 133 8.36 -20.52 0.32
C MET A 133 8.86 -19.76 1.55
N VAL A 134 9.07 -18.45 1.45
CA VAL A 134 9.58 -17.65 2.57
C VAL A 134 8.60 -17.64 3.76
N MET A 135 7.30 -17.51 3.51
CA MET A 135 6.26 -17.60 4.55
C MET A 135 6.34 -18.93 5.30
N GLU A 136 6.47 -20.05 4.58
CA GLU A 136 6.64 -21.37 5.19
C GLU A 136 7.85 -21.43 6.12
N LYS A 137 9.01 -20.98 5.64
CA LYS A 137 10.28 -21.02 6.39
C LYS A 137 10.24 -20.13 7.62
N ILE A 138 9.64 -18.95 7.52
CA ILE A 138 9.47 -18.06 8.67
C ILE A 138 8.49 -18.66 9.69
N GLY A 139 7.42 -19.30 9.23
CA GLY A 139 6.41 -19.93 10.10
C GLY A 139 6.94 -21.09 10.95
N THR A 140 8.09 -21.67 10.62
CA THR A 140 8.74 -22.70 11.47
C THR A 140 9.36 -22.09 12.73
N ASN A 141 9.58 -20.78 12.77
CA ASN A 141 10.10 -20.10 13.95
C ASN A 141 9.05 -20.15 15.09
N PRO A 142 9.44 -20.51 16.34
CA PRO A 142 8.51 -20.60 17.47
C PRO A 142 7.92 -19.24 17.87
N GLU A 143 8.60 -18.13 17.54
CA GLU A 143 8.17 -16.76 17.84
C GLU A 143 7.32 -16.14 16.71
N VAL A 144 6.98 -16.91 15.67
CA VAL A 144 6.10 -16.46 14.58
C VAL A 144 4.90 -17.38 14.44
N ILE A 145 3.69 -16.81 14.41
CA ILE A 145 2.44 -17.51 14.12
C ILE A 145 2.00 -17.29 12.66
N LEU A 146 1.76 -18.40 11.97
CA LEU A 146 1.38 -18.50 10.55
C LEU A 146 0.07 -19.30 10.43
N ALA A 147 -0.60 -19.29 9.28
CA ALA A 147 -1.63 -20.27 9.00
C ALA A 147 -1.09 -21.70 8.81
N ASP A 148 -1.89 -22.69 9.23
CA ASP A 148 -1.45 -24.09 9.28
C ASP A 148 -1.46 -24.79 7.93
N VAL A 149 -2.11 -24.23 6.91
CA VAL A 149 -2.24 -24.88 5.60
C VAL A 149 -2.01 -23.86 4.51
N TYR A 150 -1.39 -24.30 3.42
CA TYR A 150 -1.28 -23.53 2.19
C TYR A 150 -2.66 -22.95 1.79
N PRO A 151 -2.75 -21.67 1.40
CA PRO A 151 -1.69 -20.74 1.00
C PRO A 151 -0.94 -20.03 2.15
N TYR A 152 -1.11 -20.47 3.39
CA TYR A 152 -0.52 -19.89 4.60
C TYR A 152 -1.01 -18.47 4.93
N GLU A 153 -2.07 -18.04 4.27
CA GLU A 153 -2.72 -16.75 4.44
C GLU A 153 -4.10 -16.98 5.06
N THR A 154 -4.36 -16.37 6.21
CA THR A 154 -5.74 -16.30 6.73
C THR A 154 -6.48 -15.08 6.25
N ARG A 155 -5.76 -14.07 5.72
CA ARG A 155 -6.32 -12.84 5.17
C ARG A 155 -7.26 -12.09 6.13
N VAL A 156 -7.08 -12.31 7.43
CA VAL A 156 -7.90 -11.68 8.46
C VAL A 156 -7.55 -10.20 8.50
N LEU A 157 -6.25 -9.86 8.52
CA LEU A 157 -5.82 -8.48 8.39
C LEU A 157 -6.28 -7.87 7.06
N ALA A 158 -6.11 -8.57 5.94
CA ALA A 158 -6.50 -8.05 4.63
C ALA A 158 -8.00 -7.72 4.56
N TYR A 159 -8.85 -8.57 5.13
CA TYR A 159 -10.29 -8.33 5.22
C TYR A 159 -10.61 -7.09 6.06
N TYR A 160 -10.08 -6.99 7.27
CA TYR A 160 -10.33 -5.83 8.14
C TYR A 160 -9.68 -4.55 7.63
N ALA A 161 -8.56 -4.64 6.92
CA ALA A 161 -7.93 -3.52 6.22
C ALA A 161 -8.84 -3.01 5.10
N ALA A 162 -9.42 -3.90 4.28
CA ALA A 162 -10.37 -3.52 3.25
C ALA A 162 -11.65 -2.88 3.86
N ALA A 163 -12.17 -3.45 4.94
CA ALA A 163 -13.31 -2.90 5.67
C ALA A 163 -12.99 -1.51 6.26
N TYR A 164 -11.80 -1.34 6.84
CA TYR A 164 -11.33 -0.04 7.34
C TYR A 164 -11.32 1.00 6.24
N ARG A 165 -10.68 0.68 5.10
CA ARG A 165 -10.65 1.56 3.92
C ARG A 165 -12.06 2.00 3.53
N ALA A 166 -12.98 1.05 3.44
CA ALA A 166 -14.36 1.32 3.05
C ALA A 166 -15.09 2.27 4.01
N LEU A 167 -14.86 2.11 5.31
CA LEU A 167 -15.57 2.89 6.33
C LEU A 167 -15.04 4.31 6.51
N ILE A 168 -13.77 4.58 6.15
CA ILE A 168 -13.13 5.88 6.37
C ILE A 168 -12.83 6.68 5.10
N SER A 169 -12.99 6.08 3.92
CA SER A 169 -12.72 6.78 2.66
C SER A 169 -13.90 7.67 2.26
N PRO A 170 -13.64 8.85 1.66
CA PRO A 170 -14.68 9.67 1.05
C PRO A 170 -15.45 8.90 -0.01
N ALA A 171 -16.66 9.38 -0.26
CA ALA A 171 -17.49 8.84 -1.32
C ALA A 171 -16.80 8.94 -2.69
N ASP A 172 -16.88 7.84 -3.45
CA ASP A 172 -16.57 7.78 -4.86
C ASP A 172 -17.78 7.19 -5.59
N HIS A 173 -18.73 8.04 -5.96
CA HIS A 173 -19.98 7.59 -6.60
C HIS A 173 -19.76 7.04 -8.02
N SER A 174 -18.55 7.17 -8.58
CA SER A 174 -18.22 6.64 -9.90
C SER A 174 -17.65 5.22 -9.83
N ASN A 175 -16.83 4.92 -8.81
CA ASN A 175 -16.14 3.64 -8.68
C ASN A 175 -16.56 2.80 -7.46
N SER A 176 -17.42 3.35 -6.60
CA SER A 176 -17.90 2.74 -5.37
C SER A 176 -19.43 2.86 -5.25
N ILE A 177 -20.01 2.47 -4.11
CA ILE A 177 -21.46 2.50 -3.90
C ILE A 177 -22.01 3.93 -3.98
N ASN A 178 -23.13 4.08 -4.67
CA ASN A 178 -23.93 5.30 -4.68
C ASN A 178 -24.97 5.26 -3.53
N PRO A 179 -25.44 6.40 -2.99
CA PRO A 179 -26.52 6.41 -1.99
C PRO A 179 -27.74 5.57 -2.38
N ASP A 180 -28.18 5.63 -3.65
CA ASP A 180 -29.35 4.90 -4.14
C ASP A 180 -29.14 3.38 -4.16
N ASP A 181 -27.89 2.94 -4.36
CA ASP A 181 -27.52 1.53 -4.39
C ASP A 181 -27.38 0.96 -2.98
N LEU A 182 -26.86 1.75 -2.04
CA LEU A 182 -26.70 1.33 -0.64
C LEU A 182 -28.05 0.91 -0.03
N MET A 183 -29.12 1.66 -0.31
CA MET A 183 -30.47 1.34 0.17
C MET A 183 -31.06 0.07 -0.45
N LYS A 184 -30.55 -0.37 -1.59
CA LYS A 184 -31.01 -1.56 -2.33
C LYS A 184 -30.08 -2.77 -2.14
N SER A 185 -28.86 -2.55 -1.65
CA SER A 185 -27.80 -3.53 -1.54
C SER A 185 -27.85 -4.25 -0.19
N ASN A 186 -28.04 -5.56 -0.21
CA ASN A 186 -27.93 -6.40 0.99
C ASN A 186 -26.55 -7.06 1.17
N LEU A 187 -25.62 -6.87 0.21
CA LEU A 187 -24.36 -7.63 0.13
C LEU A 187 -23.11 -6.78 -0.07
N ARG A 188 -23.24 -5.48 -0.37
CA ARG A 188 -22.13 -4.57 -0.68
C ARG A 188 -22.24 -3.29 0.13
N LEU A 189 -21.15 -2.89 0.77
CA LEU A 189 -21.07 -1.66 1.57
C LEU A 189 -20.36 -0.51 0.83
N GLY A 190 -19.28 -0.79 0.08
CA GLY A 190 -18.48 0.24 -0.60
C GLY A 190 -17.91 1.31 0.35
N PHE A 191 -17.30 2.35 -0.22
CA PHE A 191 -16.94 3.59 0.50
C PHE A 191 -18.20 4.30 0.98
N ASN A 192 -18.14 4.96 2.13
CA ASN A 192 -19.30 5.66 2.69
C ASN A 192 -19.83 6.72 1.70
N PRO A 193 -21.02 6.52 1.07
CA PRO A 193 -21.50 7.40 0.03
C PRO A 193 -21.96 8.77 0.57
N TYR A 194 -22.10 8.89 1.89
CA TYR A 194 -22.47 10.12 2.59
C TYR A 194 -21.26 10.90 3.10
N PHE A 195 -20.04 10.36 3.01
CA PHE A 195 -18.83 11.14 3.29
C PHE A 195 -18.41 11.92 2.03
N HIS A 196 -19.18 12.96 1.70
CA HIS A 196 -19.00 13.77 0.48
C HIS A 196 -19.20 15.25 0.76
N SER A 197 -18.51 16.12 0.01
CA SER A 197 -18.59 17.57 0.19
C SER A 197 -20.00 18.15 0.01
N ASP A 198 -20.82 17.52 -0.83
CA ASP A 198 -22.22 17.93 -1.05
C ASP A 198 -23.11 17.71 0.19
N GLN A 199 -22.58 17.08 1.23
CA GLN A 199 -23.24 16.96 2.53
C GLN A 199 -22.86 18.08 3.50
N GLU A 200 -21.77 18.82 3.26
CA GLU A 200 -21.20 19.82 4.18
C GLU A 200 -22.18 20.97 4.49
N TRP A 201 -23.04 21.37 3.54
CA TRP A 201 -24.01 22.47 3.75
C TRP A 201 -25.01 22.22 4.90
N ARG A 202 -25.14 20.96 5.35
CA ARG A 202 -26.02 20.57 6.46
C ARG A 202 -25.43 20.90 7.83
N TYR A 203 -24.17 21.33 7.91
CA TYR A 203 -23.45 21.56 9.16
C TYR A 203 -22.95 22.99 9.24
N ASP A 204 -23.06 23.61 10.41
CA ASP A 204 -22.52 24.96 10.67
C ASP A 204 -20.99 25.01 10.65
N GLN A 205 -20.33 23.84 10.73
CA GLN A 205 -18.89 23.67 10.66
C GLN A 205 -18.52 22.85 9.40
N PRO A 206 -17.99 23.48 8.34
CA PRO A 206 -17.65 22.80 7.08
C PRO A 206 -16.63 21.65 7.25
N GLU A 207 -15.82 21.70 8.30
CA GLU A 207 -14.77 20.70 8.59
C GLU A 207 -15.29 19.47 9.36
N PHE A 208 -16.51 19.54 9.92
CA PHE A 208 -17.03 18.54 10.87
C PHE A 208 -16.96 17.11 10.33
N MET A 209 -17.33 16.92 9.06
CA MET A 209 -17.35 15.59 8.45
C MET A 209 -15.94 14.98 8.33
N TYR A 210 -14.95 15.77 7.91
CA TYR A 210 -13.58 15.25 7.77
C TYR A 210 -12.96 15.00 9.13
N ASP A 211 -13.15 15.89 10.10
CA ASP A 211 -12.69 15.65 11.48
C ASP A 211 -13.31 14.37 12.06
N PHE A 212 -14.62 14.17 11.87
CA PHE A 212 -15.29 12.97 12.33
C PHE A 212 -14.79 11.71 11.60
N PHE A 213 -14.86 11.64 10.27
CA PHE A 213 -14.55 10.42 9.52
C PHE A 213 -13.05 10.13 9.45
N GLU A 214 -12.22 11.14 9.19
CA GLU A 214 -10.78 10.94 9.00
C GLU A 214 -10.01 10.83 10.31
N ILE A 215 -10.55 11.35 11.43
CA ILE A 215 -9.85 11.33 12.72
C ILE A 215 -10.61 10.48 13.74
N THR A 216 -11.84 10.85 14.09
CA THR A 216 -12.57 10.20 15.20
C THR A 216 -12.96 8.76 14.86
N ALA A 217 -13.70 8.55 13.77
CA ALA A 217 -14.12 7.23 13.31
C ALA A 217 -12.91 6.37 12.92
N ALA A 218 -11.95 6.93 12.18
CA ALA A 218 -10.71 6.25 11.82
C ALA A 218 -9.93 5.74 13.04
N ARG A 219 -9.85 6.50 14.14
CA ARG A 219 -9.20 6.07 15.38
C ARG A 219 -9.96 4.91 16.04
N HIS A 220 -11.27 5.03 16.20
CA HIS A 220 -12.08 3.98 16.83
C HIS A 220 -12.03 2.67 16.05
N LEU A 221 -12.20 2.74 14.72
CA LEU A 221 -12.15 1.59 13.85
C LEU A 221 -10.77 0.92 13.86
N ALA A 222 -9.68 1.71 13.84
CA ALA A 222 -8.33 1.15 13.91
C ALA A 222 -8.11 0.39 15.22
N GLN A 223 -8.56 0.92 16.35
CA GLN A 223 -8.46 0.22 17.64
C GLN A 223 -9.30 -1.06 17.64
N SER A 224 -10.56 -1.01 17.23
CA SER A 224 -11.43 -2.20 17.20
C SER A 224 -10.91 -3.30 16.28
N PHE A 225 -10.42 -2.94 15.08
CA PHE A 225 -9.89 -3.93 14.14
C PHE A 225 -8.54 -4.48 14.57
N ARG A 226 -7.69 -3.66 15.22
CA ARG A 226 -6.47 -4.15 15.88
C ARG A 226 -6.81 -5.24 16.89
N ASP A 227 -7.79 -5.00 17.75
CA ASP A 227 -8.18 -5.94 18.80
C ASP A 227 -8.74 -7.24 18.20
N LEU A 228 -9.63 -7.16 17.21
CA LEU A 228 -10.18 -8.34 16.53
C LEU A 228 -9.11 -9.20 15.84
N VAL A 229 -8.19 -8.56 15.11
CA VAL A 229 -7.09 -9.26 14.44
C VAL A 229 -6.14 -9.87 15.48
N SER A 230 -5.80 -9.14 16.54
CA SER A 230 -4.89 -9.62 17.59
C SER A 230 -5.49 -10.83 18.32
N GLU A 231 -6.75 -10.75 18.73
CA GLU A 231 -7.46 -11.84 19.41
C GLU A 231 -7.51 -13.11 18.56
N TYR A 232 -7.73 -12.98 17.24
CA TYR A 232 -7.69 -14.12 16.32
C TYR A 232 -6.34 -14.86 16.39
N TYR A 233 -5.23 -14.11 16.31
CA TYR A 233 -3.89 -14.71 16.34
C TYR A 233 -3.47 -15.20 17.73
N GLU A 234 -3.93 -14.58 18.81
CA GLU A 234 -3.74 -15.06 20.19
C GLU A 234 -4.45 -16.40 20.43
N ARG A 235 -5.71 -16.51 19.99
CA ARG A 235 -6.46 -17.78 20.05
C ARG A 235 -5.75 -18.86 19.25
N ARG A 236 -5.25 -18.51 18.06
CA ARG A 236 -4.49 -19.47 17.25
C ARG A 236 -3.17 -19.89 17.91
N ALA A 237 -2.42 -18.94 18.45
CA ALA A 237 -1.19 -19.19 19.19
C ALA A 237 -1.42 -20.15 20.36
N THR A 238 -2.53 -19.96 21.09
CA THR A 238 -2.97 -20.85 22.18
C THR A 238 -3.24 -22.27 21.68
N LEU A 239 -3.97 -22.43 20.56
CA LEU A 239 -4.29 -23.74 19.99
C LEU A 239 -3.05 -24.54 19.58
N VAL A 240 -2.02 -23.85 19.06
CA VAL A 240 -0.77 -24.50 18.63
C VAL A 240 0.33 -24.51 19.70
N GLY A 241 0.03 -24.00 20.91
CA GLY A 241 0.98 -23.94 22.02
C GLY A 241 2.20 -23.03 21.79
N LYS A 242 2.10 -22.01 20.93
CA LYS A 242 3.17 -21.04 20.68
C LYS A 242 3.01 -19.77 21.53
N LYS A 243 4.13 -19.09 21.81
CA LYS A 243 4.17 -17.73 22.38
C LYS A 243 4.81 -16.77 21.36
N PRO A 244 4.08 -16.42 20.28
CA PRO A 244 4.65 -15.67 19.18
C PRO A 244 4.92 -14.22 19.57
N ARG A 245 6.05 -13.68 19.09
CA ARG A 245 6.30 -12.24 19.02
C ARG A 245 5.58 -11.62 17.83
N TYR A 246 5.42 -12.36 16.73
CA TYR A 246 4.78 -11.88 15.52
C TYR A 246 3.69 -12.82 15.02
N PHE A 247 2.63 -12.25 14.47
CA PHE A 247 1.83 -12.92 13.45
C PHE A 247 2.23 -12.38 12.09
N ILE A 248 2.27 -13.25 11.07
CA ILE A 248 2.73 -12.87 9.74
C ILE A 248 1.59 -12.92 8.72
N GLU A 249 1.44 -11.84 7.93
CA GLU A 249 0.53 -11.79 6.78
C GLU A 249 1.29 -11.39 5.52
N LYS A 250 1.01 -12.11 4.43
CA LYS A 250 1.58 -11.82 3.11
C LYS A 250 0.67 -10.87 2.36
N CYS A 251 1.26 -9.87 1.70
CA CYS A 251 0.55 -8.87 0.94
C CYS A 251 1.28 -8.53 -0.37
N GLY A 252 0.55 -7.91 -1.29
CA GLY A 252 1.12 -7.21 -2.44
C GLY A 252 1.67 -5.84 -2.06
N VAL A 253 2.47 -5.25 -2.95
CA VAL A 253 3.03 -3.90 -2.78
C VAL A 253 1.97 -2.80 -2.63
N ASP A 254 0.82 -2.97 -3.27
CA ASP A 254 -0.32 -2.04 -3.29
C ASP A 254 -1.58 -2.66 -2.63
N ASP A 255 -1.38 -3.61 -1.73
CA ASP A 255 -2.46 -4.29 -1.04
C ASP A 255 -2.94 -3.46 0.17
N PRO A 256 -4.26 -3.31 0.41
CA PRO A 256 -4.77 -2.66 1.61
C PRO A 256 -4.17 -3.21 2.90
N ALA A 257 -3.89 -4.51 2.98
CA ALA A 257 -3.25 -5.14 4.13
C ALA A 257 -1.90 -4.49 4.47
N ARG A 258 -1.15 -4.03 3.46
CA ARG A 258 0.14 -3.36 3.65
C ARG A 258 -0.06 -1.96 4.22
N HIS A 259 -0.80 -1.11 3.52
CA HIS A 259 -0.93 0.31 3.87
C HIS A 259 -1.70 0.50 5.18
N ILE A 260 -2.85 -0.16 5.30
CA ILE A 260 -3.73 -0.04 6.46
C ILE A 260 -3.23 -0.91 7.61
N GLY A 261 -2.58 -2.04 7.32
CA GLY A 261 -1.95 -2.85 8.38
C GLY A 261 -0.97 -2.04 9.22
N ARG A 262 -0.17 -1.17 8.61
CA ARG A 262 0.73 -0.25 9.35
C ARG A 262 0.01 0.85 10.11
N ALA A 263 -1.15 1.31 9.61
CA ALA A 263 -1.97 2.30 10.31
C ALA A 263 -2.65 1.68 11.55
N ILE A 264 -3.15 0.44 11.41
CA ILE A 264 -3.78 -0.31 12.49
C ILE A 264 -2.72 -0.83 13.48
N PHE A 265 -1.55 -1.25 13.03
CA PHE A 265 -0.45 -1.75 13.86
C PHE A 265 0.79 -0.84 13.70
N PRO A 266 0.91 0.24 14.50
CA PRO A 266 1.98 1.23 14.32
C PRO A 266 3.39 0.67 14.53
N ASP A 267 3.51 -0.37 15.35
CA ASP A 267 4.77 -1.07 15.62
C ASP A 267 5.06 -2.20 14.61
N ALA A 268 4.27 -2.34 13.55
CA ALA A 268 4.43 -3.41 12.57
C ALA A 268 5.84 -3.43 11.96
N ARG A 269 6.38 -4.61 11.71
CA ARG A 269 7.60 -4.78 10.90
C ARG A 269 7.23 -5.25 9.51
N GLU A 270 8.03 -4.89 8.52
CA GLU A 270 7.84 -5.30 7.13
C GLU A 270 9.09 -5.99 6.59
N LEU A 271 8.91 -7.19 6.06
CA LEU A 271 9.89 -7.90 5.27
C LEU A 271 9.49 -7.79 3.79
N VAL A 272 10.32 -7.13 2.99
CA VAL A 272 10.11 -6.94 1.56
C VAL A 272 10.95 -7.97 0.79
N LEU A 273 10.27 -8.90 0.12
CA LEU A 273 10.92 -9.95 -0.67
C LEU A 273 11.11 -9.49 -2.12
N LEU A 274 12.37 -9.19 -2.46
CA LEU A 274 12.81 -8.86 -3.79
C LEU A 274 13.09 -10.14 -4.60
N ARG A 275 12.97 -10.04 -5.91
CA ARG A 275 13.41 -11.05 -6.87
C ARG A 275 13.72 -10.36 -8.20
N HIS A 276 14.61 -10.92 -9.00
CA HIS A 276 14.89 -10.44 -10.35
C HIS A 276 13.58 -10.32 -11.15
N PRO A 277 13.21 -9.13 -11.67
CA PRO A 277 11.86 -8.89 -12.16
C PRO A 277 11.57 -9.68 -13.45
N ARG A 278 12.60 -9.92 -14.29
CA ARG A 278 12.52 -10.83 -15.44
C ARG A 278 12.20 -12.29 -15.06
N ASP A 279 12.75 -12.81 -13.95
CA ASP A 279 12.39 -14.15 -13.46
C ASP A 279 10.95 -14.21 -12.94
N VAL A 280 10.48 -13.11 -12.34
CA VAL A 280 9.09 -12.98 -11.91
C VAL A 280 8.15 -13.01 -13.11
N ILE A 281 8.43 -12.24 -14.16
CA ILE A 281 7.67 -12.27 -15.43
C ILE A 281 7.61 -13.68 -16.01
N CYS A 282 8.75 -14.38 -16.10
CA CYS A 282 8.77 -15.77 -16.57
C CYS A 282 7.86 -16.68 -15.72
N SER A 283 7.88 -16.51 -14.40
CA SER A 283 6.99 -17.27 -13.53
C SER A 283 5.52 -16.86 -13.67
N GLN A 284 5.19 -15.61 -13.96
CA GLN A 284 3.81 -15.16 -14.17
C GLN A 284 3.26 -15.75 -15.46
N MET A 285 4.01 -15.65 -16.56
CA MET A 285 3.66 -16.26 -17.85
C MET A 285 3.45 -17.77 -17.72
N ALA A 286 4.35 -18.47 -17.02
CA ALA A 286 4.26 -19.92 -16.86
C ALA A 286 3.13 -20.37 -15.91
N PHE A 287 2.79 -19.59 -14.88
CA PHE A 287 1.82 -19.99 -13.85
C PHE A 287 0.40 -19.49 -14.13
N TRP A 288 0.25 -18.23 -14.54
CA TRP A 288 -1.05 -17.59 -14.79
C TRP A 288 -1.43 -17.59 -16.27
N GLY A 289 -0.52 -17.95 -17.18
CA GLY A 289 -0.78 -17.86 -18.62
C GLY A 289 -0.85 -16.42 -19.13
N SER A 290 -0.36 -15.45 -18.35
CA SER A 290 -0.29 -14.04 -18.75
C SER A 290 0.55 -13.89 -20.01
N ASP A 291 0.14 -12.99 -20.91
CA ASP A 291 0.99 -12.58 -22.01
C ASP A 291 2.17 -11.74 -21.49
N PHE A 292 3.23 -11.65 -22.30
CA PHE A 292 4.44 -10.94 -21.92
C PHE A 292 4.20 -9.45 -21.66
N HIS A 293 3.37 -8.78 -22.47
CA HIS A 293 3.14 -7.35 -22.33
C HIS A 293 2.37 -7.05 -21.04
N GLY A 294 1.31 -7.81 -20.76
CA GLY A 294 0.57 -7.71 -19.50
C GLY A 294 1.46 -7.94 -18.27
N ALA A 295 2.30 -8.99 -18.31
CA ALA A 295 3.24 -9.26 -17.22
C ALA A 295 4.29 -8.15 -17.05
N LEU A 296 4.81 -7.59 -18.14
CA LEU A 296 5.78 -6.50 -18.12
C LEU A 296 5.19 -5.22 -17.53
N MET A 297 3.97 -4.84 -17.94
CA MET A 297 3.30 -3.64 -17.41
C MET A 297 2.94 -3.78 -15.93
N GLY A 298 2.43 -4.94 -15.53
CA GLY A 298 2.20 -5.22 -14.11
C GLY A 298 3.49 -5.19 -13.28
N MET A 299 4.60 -5.67 -13.85
CA MET A 299 5.90 -5.62 -13.20
C MET A 299 6.44 -4.20 -13.08
N ALA A 300 6.23 -3.34 -14.08
CA ALA A 300 6.65 -1.93 -14.04
C ALA A 300 6.07 -1.22 -12.82
N VAL A 301 4.74 -1.32 -12.63
CA VAL A 301 4.03 -0.76 -11.47
C VAL A 301 4.58 -1.34 -10.16
N ALA A 302 4.74 -2.67 -10.09
CA ALA A 302 5.24 -3.32 -8.88
C ALA A 302 6.68 -2.89 -8.53
N THR A 303 7.54 -2.72 -9.53
CA THR A 303 8.94 -2.31 -9.34
C THR A 303 9.06 -0.86 -8.90
N GLU A 304 8.24 0.04 -9.45
CA GLU A 304 8.18 1.44 -8.99
C GLU A 304 7.72 1.51 -7.52
N ALA A 305 6.66 0.78 -7.17
CA ALA A 305 6.20 0.69 -5.79
C ALA A 305 7.31 0.17 -4.85
N MET A 306 8.03 -0.88 -5.22
CA MET A 306 9.16 -1.40 -4.43
C MET A 306 10.28 -0.36 -4.23
N MET A 307 10.61 0.40 -5.27
CA MET A 307 11.59 1.48 -5.17
C MET A 307 11.13 2.57 -4.20
N LEU A 308 9.86 2.99 -4.27
CA LEU A 308 9.27 3.95 -3.34
C LEU A 308 9.31 3.45 -1.89
N ILE A 309 9.00 2.15 -1.67
CA ILE A 309 9.12 1.54 -0.33
C ILE A 309 10.56 1.64 0.16
N LYS A 310 11.56 1.37 -0.69
CA LYS A 310 12.98 1.47 -0.28
C LYS A 310 13.39 2.91 0.00
N GLN A 311 12.93 3.87 -0.80
CA GLN A 311 13.22 5.29 -0.64
C GLN A 311 12.60 5.88 0.63
N SER A 312 11.52 5.29 1.15
CA SER A 312 10.91 5.71 2.43
C SER A 312 11.85 5.60 3.63
N GLY A 313 12.95 4.83 3.53
CA GLY A 313 14.01 4.81 4.53
C GLY A 313 13.60 4.31 5.91
N ARG A 314 12.48 3.60 6.03
CA ARG A 314 11.94 3.17 7.32
C ARG A 314 12.83 2.12 7.98
N SER A 315 13.14 2.33 9.26
CA SER A 315 13.94 1.40 10.08
C SER A 315 13.22 0.10 10.42
N ASP A 316 11.89 0.08 10.30
CA ASP A 316 11.02 -1.08 10.56
C ASP A 316 10.75 -1.91 9.30
N THR A 317 11.52 -1.68 8.23
CA THR A 317 11.42 -2.38 6.94
C THR A 317 12.75 -3.02 6.58
N PHE A 318 12.75 -4.31 6.29
CA PHE A 318 13.93 -5.07 5.87
C PHE A 318 13.74 -5.64 4.47
N PHE A 319 14.75 -5.52 3.62
CA PHE A 319 14.73 -6.03 2.25
C PHE A 319 15.59 -7.28 2.18
N VAL A 320 15.06 -8.33 1.55
CA VAL A 320 15.78 -9.57 1.30
C VAL A 320 15.58 -10.00 -0.15
N ARG A 321 16.67 -10.38 -0.82
CA ARG A 321 16.59 -10.91 -2.19
C ARG A 321 16.34 -12.41 -2.16
N TYR A 322 15.42 -12.86 -3.00
CA TYR A 322 15.17 -14.28 -3.21
C TYR A 322 16.44 -15.03 -3.57
N GLU A 323 17.28 -14.42 -4.41
CA GLU A 323 18.56 -14.98 -4.87
C GLU A 323 19.53 -15.21 -3.71
N ASP A 324 19.59 -14.28 -2.74
CA ASP A 324 20.46 -14.42 -1.56
C ASP A 324 19.95 -15.50 -0.60
N ILE A 325 18.63 -15.67 -0.48
CA ILE A 325 18.03 -16.77 0.31
C ILE A 325 18.44 -18.12 -0.27
N ILE A 326 18.55 -18.23 -1.60
CA ILE A 326 18.97 -19.47 -2.26
C ILE A 326 20.49 -19.66 -2.20
N ALA A 327 21.27 -18.58 -2.38
CA ALA A 327 22.73 -18.68 -2.46
C ALA A 327 23.41 -18.75 -1.09
N THR A 328 22.90 -18.00 -0.11
CA THR A 328 23.48 -17.85 1.23
C THR A 328 22.40 -17.92 2.32
N PRO A 329 21.67 -19.05 2.43
CA PRO A 329 20.51 -19.17 3.32
C PRO A 329 20.83 -18.83 4.80
N ASP A 330 22.00 -19.23 5.30
CA ASP A 330 22.40 -18.97 6.69
C ASP A 330 22.64 -17.48 6.98
N VAL A 331 23.19 -16.73 6.03
CA VAL A 331 23.41 -15.29 6.18
C VAL A 331 22.07 -14.58 6.24
N CYS A 332 21.17 -14.87 5.29
CA CYS A 332 19.82 -14.33 5.28
C CYS A 332 19.03 -14.72 6.53
N ALA A 333 19.15 -15.96 6.99
CA ALA A 333 18.51 -16.45 8.20
C ALA A 333 18.86 -15.62 9.43
N ASN A 334 20.15 -15.33 9.60
CA ASN A 334 20.67 -14.54 10.72
C ASN A 334 20.28 -13.06 10.61
N ASP A 335 20.34 -12.50 9.41
CA ASP A 335 19.99 -11.09 9.20
C ASP A 335 18.50 -10.84 9.42
N VAL A 336 17.62 -11.72 8.91
CA VAL A 336 16.18 -11.64 9.17
C VAL A 336 15.89 -11.84 10.66
N ALA A 337 16.53 -12.81 11.32
CA ALA A 337 16.32 -13.03 12.75
C ALA A 337 16.77 -11.84 13.60
N ARG A 338 17.92 -11.24 13.27
CA ARG A 338 18.42 -10.00 13.91
C ARG A 338 17.46 -8.84 13.69
N PHE A 339 16.98 -8.67 12.46
CA PHE A 339 15.99 -7.65 12.15
C PHE A 339 14.69 -7.87 12.91
N LEU A 340 14.19 -9.10 13.07
CA LEU A 340 12.97 -9.37 13.83
C LEU A 340 13.19 -9.36 15.35
N GLY A 341 14.44 -9.45 15.80
CA GLY A 341 14.79 -9.60 17.22
C GLY A 341 14.26 -10.90 17.82
N VAL A 342 14.16 -11.96 17.01
CA VAL A 342 13.79 -13.31 17.47
C VAL A 342 15.05 -14.09 17.88
N GLY A 343 14.93 -14.97 18.86
CA GLY A 343 16.05 -15.69 19.47
C GLY A 343 16.56 -16.88 18.65
N THR A 344 15.79 -17.36 17.66
CA THR A 344 16.19 -18.46 16.77
C THR A 344 16.29 -17.99 15.32
N PRO A 345 17.38 -18.32 14.59
CA PRO A 345 17.48 -18.05 13.15
C PRO A 345 16.34 -18.67 12.33
N ILE A 346 16.00 -18.05 11.20
CA ILE A 346 15.00 -18.61 10.27
C ILE A 346 15.61 -19.80 9.52
N ASN A 347 14.98 -20.98 9.55
CA ASN A 347 15.51 -22.14 8.83
C ASN A 347 15.07 -22.15 7.36
N PHE A 348 15.80 -21.43 6.49
CA PHE A 348 15.55 -21.39 5.04
C PHE A 348 15.89 -22.71 4.31
N GLU A 349 16.76 -23.55 4.89
CA GLU A 349 17.21 -24.81 4.28
C GLU A 349 16.27 -26.00 4.51
N SER A 350 15.34 -25.90 5.47
CA SER A 350 14.44 -26.99 5.81
C SER A 350 13.79 -27.60 4.57
N SER A 351 13.60 -28.92 4.53
CA SER A 351 12.66 -29.52 3.59
C SER A 351 11.29 -28.92 3.88
N GLY A 352 10.76 -28.12 2.95
CA GLY A 352 9.42 -27.54 3.09
C GLY A 352 8.37 -28.64 3.19
N ARG A 353 7.12 -28.29 3.47
CA ARG A 353 6.02 -29.25 3.40
C ARG A 353 5.88 -29.67 1.94
N GLU A 354 6.25 -30.91 1.65
CA GLU A 354 6.50 -31.43 0.28
C GLU A 354 5.37 -31.16 -0.73
N GLY A 355 4.13 -31.00 -0.26
CA GLY A 355 2.95 -30.74 -1.10
C GLY A 355 2.90 -29.38 -1.81
N ILE A 356 3.63 -28.35 -1.37
CA ILE A 356 3.45 -26.97 -1.91
C ILE A 356 4.16 -26.75 -3.23
N ARG A 357 5.33 -27.38 -3.42
CA ARG A 357 6.04 -27.28 -4.69
C ARG A 357 5.20 -27.85 -5.84
N ALA A 358 4.45 -28.92 -5.60
CA ALA A 358 3.58 -29.53 -6.61
C ALA A 358 2.49 -28.59 -7.12
N VAL A 359 2.03 -27.63 -6.29
CA VAL A 359 0.95 -26.71 -6.63
C VAL A 359 1.47 -25.38 -7.19
N HIS A 360 2.64 -24.91 -6.74
CA HIS A 360 3.06 -23.53 -6.96
C HIS A 360 4.37 -23.36 -7.75
N ALA A 361 5.20 -24.40 -7.87
CA ALA A 361 6.47 -24.29 -8.55
C ALA A 361 6.32 -24.31 -10.08
N THR A 362 7.03 -23.43 -10.75
CA THR A 362 7.13 -23.36 -12.23
C THR A 362 8.48 -23.84 -12.74
N THR A 363 9.28 -24.46 -11.86
CA THR A 363 10.63 -24.99 -12.10
C THR A 363 10.84 -26.22 -11.24
N LYS A 364 11.84 -27.06 -11.59
CA LYS A 364 12.13 -28.31 -10.90
C LYS A 364 12.75 -28.08 -9.51
N SER A 365 13.55 -27.02 -9.36
CA SER A 365 14.15 -26.61 -8.10
C SER A 365 14.13 -25.10 -7.91
N ALA A 366 14.39 -24.63 -6.69
CA ALA A 366 14.47 -23.21 -6.37
C ALA A 366 15.68 -22.57 -7.08
N ALA A 367 16.80 -23.31 -7.17
CA ALA A 367 17.99 -22.90 -7.91
C ALA A 367 17.70 -22.74 -9.42
N ASP A 368 16.93 -23.66 -10.03
CA ASP A 368 16.53 -23.54 -11.45
C ASP A 368 15.67 -22.30 -11.73
N SER A 369 15.12 -21.69 -10.68
CA SER A 369 14.26 -20.52 -10.80
C SER A 369 15.04 -19.19 -10.77
N VAL A 370 16.34 -19.23 -10.46
CA VAL A 370 17.24 -18.07 -10.49
C VAL A 370 17.83 -17.94 -11.88
N SER A 371 17.76 -16.75 -12.48
CA SER A 371 18.22 -16.46 -13.84
C SER A 371 17.55 -17.31 -14.93
N ARG A 372 16.35 -17.85 -14.67
CA ARG A 372 15.57 -18.61 -15.67
C ARG A 372 15.19 -17.75 -16.88
N TRP A 373 15.09 -16.44 -16.69
CA TRP A 373 14.79 -15.48 -17.75
C TRP A 373 15.78 -15.54 -18.92
N ARG A 374 17.03 -15.98 -18.68
CA ARG A 374 18.05 -16.16 -19.73
C ARG A 374 17.68 -17.24 -20.75
N LYS A 375 16.82 -18.19 -20.35
CA LYS A 375 16.35 -19.29 -21.20
C LYS A 375 14.92 -19.06 -21.69
N ASP A 376 14.08 -18.50 -20.82
CA ASP A 376 12.64 -18.42 -21.04
C ASP A 376 12.21 -17.19 -21.85
N LEU A 377 13.02 -16.13 -21.88
CA LEU A 377 12.74 -14.93 -22.67
C LEU A 377 13.57 -14.91 -23.96
N ASN A 378 12.97 -14.45 -25.05
CA ASN A 378 13.68 -14.17 -26.29
C ASN A 378 14.40 -12.81 -26.25
N ALA A 379 15.25 -12.53 -27.24
CA ALA A 379 16.06 -11.30 -27.28
C ALA A 379 15.22 -10.01 -27.28
N PHE A 380 14.08 -10.00 -27.97
CA PHE A 380 13.17 -8.86 -27.99
C PHE A 380 12.58 -8.60 -26.59
N GLN A 381 12.09 -9.65 -25.93
CA GLN A 381 11.54 -9.56 -24.57
C GLN A 381 12.59 -9.09 -23.56
N ILE A 382 13.82 -9.58 -23.65
CA ILE A 382 14.92 -9.12 -22.80
C ILE A 382 15.19 -7.63 -23.00
N SER A 383 15.21 -7.16 -24.25
CA SER A 383 15.38 -5.74 -24.58
C SER A 383 14.26 -4.87 -24.00
N GLU A 384 13.02 -5.30 -24.14
CA GLU A 384 11.87 -4.57 -23.57
C GLU A 384 11.89 -4.55 -22.04
N CYS A 385 12.22 -5.67 -21.40
CA CYS A 385 12.44 -5.72 -19.96
C CYS A 385 13.51 -4.72 -19.51
N ARG A 386 14.65 -4.65 -20.21
CA ARG A 386 15.72 -3.68 -19.88
C ARG A 386 15.24 -2.25 -20.03
N ARG A 387 14.48 -1.95 -21.09
CA ARG A 387 13.93 -0.60 -21.34
C ARG A 387 12.97 -0.16 -20.23
N VAL A 388 12.11 -1.05 -19.75
CA VAL A 388 11.05 -0.72 -18.77
C VAL A 388 11.53 -0.87 -17.33
N LEU A 389 12.31 -1.90 -17.03
CA LEU A 389 12.65 -2.33 -15.66
C LEU A 389 14.11 -2.01 -15.28
N GLY A 390 14.92 -1.50 -16.21
CA GLY A 390 16.35 -1.27 -16.01
C GLY A 390 16.66 -0.39 -14.80
N LYS A 391 15.82 0.62 -14.52
CA LYS A 391 15.96 1.48 -13.33
C LYS A 391 15.85 0.69 -12.02
N TYR A 392 14.89 -0.23 -11.93
CA TYR A 392 14.76 -1.11 -10.76
C TYR A 392 15.94 -2.08 -10.67
N GLU A 393 16.37 -2.62 -11.81
CA GLU A 393 17.48 -3.57 -11.85
C GLU A 393 18.78 -2.93 -11.37
N GLU A 394 19.10 -1.72 -11.82
CA GLU A 394 20.23 -0.95 -11.31
C GLU A 394 20.08 -0.64 -9.82
N TYR A 395 18.91 -0.14 -9.40
CA TYR A 395 18.67 0.32 -8.04
C TYR A 395 18.79 -0.79 -6.97
N PHE A 396 18.39 -2.02 -7.29
CA PHE A 396 18.49 -3.17 -6.39
C PHE A 396 19.65 -4.12 -6.69
N GLY A 397 20.56 -3.74 -7.60
CA GLY A 397 21.76 -4.53 -7.92
C GLY A 397 21.48 -5.83 -8.67
N TYR A 398 20.49 -5.82 -9.56
CA TYR A 398 20.17 -6.86 -10.54
C TYR A 398 20.68 -6.53 -11.96
N GLY A 399 21.42 -5.43 -12.14
CA GLY A 399 22.02 -5.08 -13.44
C GLY A 399 22.87 -6.23 -14.00
N ASP A 400 22.78 -6.44 -15.32
CA ASP A 400 23.59 -7.41 -16.07
C ASP A 400 25.05 -6.97 -16.22
#